data_AF-A0A7C0YCX9-F1
#
_entry.id   AF-A0A7C0YCX9-F1
#
_cell.length_a   1.000
_cell.length_b   1.000
_cell.length_c   1.000
_cell.angle_alpha   90.00
_cell.angle_beta   90.00
_cell.angle_gamma   90.00
#
_symmetry.space_group_name_H-M   'P 1'
#
loop_
_entity.id
_entity.type
_entity.pdbx_description
1 polymer ?
#
loop_
_entity_poly.entity_id
_entity_poly.type
_entity_poly.pdbx_seq_one_letter_code
_entity_poly.pdbx_strand_id
1 'polypeptide(L)'
;MSADRVVKIRDVRTPGETYSIRGWVYRKRIHGKATFIVLRDETGVLQCVHHPNQNPQVKIPENLGIEASVQITGIAKEDKRAPGGIELEITGFKLIGPSHMFPITKDQSIEILLDLRHLWLRSRRLTQIMQVKAEAVRAAREWFHDNEFVETFPPILVGSACEGGATLFSLKYFDRQAYLSQSAQLYLEALIFSLGDVYSITPSFRAEKSRTVRHLTEYWHIEAECPYKGLEEIMQVEEQLFAHICNTVAEKMPEAIRAVGRDPDFLAKIEAPFKRITYEEAVDIVHSYDIDMEFGEDFGARAERALSNHFDKPFFIYRYPEKIKPFYVKRDPDYPGFVLSADLMAPEGYGEMTTGGAREEDLDSIVERIK
;
A
#
# COMPACT_ATOMS: atom_id res chain seq x y z
N MET A 1 -25.59 -29.09 0.08
CA MET A 1 -25.40 -28.23 -1.12
C MET A 1 -25.05 -29.15 -2.29
N SER A 2 -25.57 -28.93 -3.51
CA SER A 2 -25.26 -29.86 -4.62
C SER A 2 -23.76 -29.83 -4.93
N ALA A 3 -23.21 -30.98 -5.30
CA ALA A 3 -21.77 -31.18 -5.58
C ALA A 3 -21.23 -30.34 -6.75
N ASP A 4 -22.10 -29.58 -7.44
CA ASP A 4 -21.75 -28.72 -8.56
C ASP A 4 -21.43 -27.27 -8.17
N ARG A 5 -21.72 -26.84 -6.93
CA ARG A 5 -21.41 -25.47 -6.50
C ARG A 5 -19.91 -25.36 -6.21
N VAL A 6 -19.21 -24.63 -7.08
CA VAL A 6 -17.81 -24.24 -6.86
C VAL A 6 -17.76 -23.20 -5.74
N VAL A 7 -16.95 -23.45 -4.71
CA VAL A 7 -16.72 -22.56 -3.57
C VAL A 7 -15.27 -22.03 -3.57
N LYS A 8 -14.97 -21.07 -2.69
CA LYS A 8 -13.60 -20.58 -2.46
C LYS A 8 -12.89 -21.43 -1.42
N ILE A 9 -11.56 -21.42 -1.44
CA ILE A 9 -10.74 -22.15 -0.47
C ILE A 9 -11.08 -21.76 0.97
N ARG A 10 -11.31 -20.47 1.25
CA ARG A 10 -11.69 -20.00 2.60
C ARG A 10 -13.00 -20.59 3.14
N ASP A 11 -13.85 -21.14 2.27
CA ASP A 11 -15.15 -21.72 2.62
C ASP A 11 -15.05 -23.22 2.91
N VAL A 12 -13.91 -23.87 2.64
CA VAL A 12 -13.67 -25.28 2.94
C VAL A 12 -13.33 -25.42 4.43
N ARG A 13 -14.35 -25.68 5.25
CA ARG A 13 -14.22 -25.65 6.72
C ARG A 13 -14.69 -26.90 7.44
N THR A 14 -15.63 -27.66 6.87
CA THR A 14 -16.30 -28.76 7.57
C THR A 14 -15.78 -30.11 7.10
N PRO A 15 -15.06 -30.87 7.95
CA PRO A 15 -14.65 -32.23 7.60
C PRO A 15 -15.85 -33.13 7.27
N GLY A 16 -15.66 -34.05 6.31
CA GLY A 16 -16.70 -34.96 5.83
C GLY A 16 -17.61 -34.38 4.73
N GLU A 17 -17.64 -33.06 4.56
CA GLU A 17 -18.38 -32.45 3.45
C GLU A 17 -17.61 -32.53 2.13
N THR A 18 -18.37 -32.59 1.03
CA THR A 18 -17.81 -32.55 -0.32
C THR A 18 -17.78 -31.11 -0.84
N TYR A 19 -16.62 -30.68 -1.33
CA TYR A 19 -16.42 -29.37 -1.93
C TYR A 19 -15.88 -29.50 -3.35
N SER A 20 -16.28 -28.57 -4.22
CA SER A 20 -15.63 -28.34 -5.51
C SER A 20 -14.98 -26.97 -5.49
N ILE A 21 -13.69 -26.90 -5.83
CA ILE A 21 -12.91 -25.66 -5.81
C ILE A 21 -12.20 -25.47 -7.15
N ARG A 22 -12.03 -24.22 -7.57
CA ARG A 22 -11.26 -23.83 -8.75
C ARG A 22 -10.08 -22.98 -8.33
N GLY A 23 -8.94 -23.21 -8.95
CA GLY A 23 -7.75 -22.44 -8.67
C GLY A 23 -6.60 -22.85 -9.57
N TRP A 24 -5.40 -22.45 -9.14
CA TRP A 24 -4.15 -22.74 -9.83
C TRP A 24 -3.28 -23.66 -8.99
N VAL A 25 -2.61 -24.60 -9.64
CA VAL A 25 -1.63 -25.47 -8.97
C VAL A 25 -0.47 -24.59 -8.48
N TYR A 26 -0.35 -24.42 -7.16
CA TYR A 26 0.76 -23.67 -6.56
C TYR A 26 2.00 -24.56 -6.43
N ARG A 27 1.80 -25.81 -6.03
CA ARG A 27 2.85 -26.82 -5.95
C ARG A 27 2.26 -28.20 -6.14
N LYS A 28 3.00 -29.07 -6.83
CA LYS A 28 2.71 -30.50 -6.92
C LYS A 28 3.88 -31.28 -6.35
N ARG A 29 3.61 -32.32 -5.56
CA ARG A 29 4.60 -33.32 -5.14
C ARG A 29 3.99 -34.71 -5.20
N ILE A 30 4.82 -35.71 -5.49
CA ILE A 30 4.46 -37.12 -5.44
C ILE A 30 5.25 -37.74 -4.30
N HIS A 31 4.58 -38.49 -3.42
CA HIS A 31 5.23 -39.22 -2.34
C HIS A 31 4.63 -40.63 -2.26
N GLY A 32 5.46 -41.64 -2.51
CA GLY A 32 4.97 -43.00 -2.74
C GLY A 32 3.99 -43.02 -3.92
N LYS A 33 2.78 -43.53 -3.69
CA LYS A 33 1.69 -43.54 -4.69
C LYS A 33 0.77 -42.33 -4.60
N ALA A 34 0.91 -41.49 -3.58
CA ALA A 34 0.01 -40.36 -3.35
C ALA A 34 0.48 -39.12 -4.12
N THR A 35 -0.47 -38.40 -4.72
CA THR A 35 -0.23 -37.10 -5.36
C THR A 35 -0.77 -36.00 -4.46
N PHE A 36 0.08 -35.04 -4.09
CA PHE A 36 -0.29 -33.87 -3.31
C PHE A 36 -0.24 -32.64 -4.21
N ILE A 37 -1.35 -31.92 -4.27
CA ILE A 37 -1.49 -30.66 -4.99
C ILE A 37 -1.82 -29.59 -3.95
N VAL A 38 -0.94 -28.61 -3.80
CA VAL A 38 -1.31 -27.37 -3.13
C VAL A 38 -2.00 -26.50 -4.17
N LEU A 39 -3.31 -26.33 -4.01
CA LEU A 39 -4.11 -25.44 -4.85
C LEU A 39 -4.13 -24.05 -4.24
N ARG A 40 -4.03 -23.00 -5.06
CA ARG A 40 -4.24 -21.61 -4.63
C ARG A 40 -5.43 -21.00 -5.36
N ASP A 41 -6.15 -20.14 -4.65
CA ASP A 41 -7.09 -19.17 -5.22
C ASP A 41 -6.79 -17.79 -4.60
N GLU A 42 -7.67 -16.81 -4.81
CA GLU A 42 -7.50 -15.47 -4.23
C GLU A 42 -7.69 -15.43 -2.71
N THR A 43 -8.30 -16.46 -2.12
CA THR A 43 -8.64 -16.52 -0.69
C THR A 43 -7.63 -17.31 0.12
N GLY A 44 -6.83 -18.18 -0.49
CA GLY A 44 -5.96 -19.05 0.29
C GLY A 44 -5.17 -20.07 -0.50
N VAL A 45 -4.66 -21.04 0.24
CA VAL A 45 -4.08 -22.28 -0.28
C VAL A 45 -4.73 -23.46 0.43
N LEU A 46 -4.93 -24.56 -0.29
CA LEU A 46 -5.48 -25.80 0.25
C LEU A 46 -4.65 -26.98 -0.23
N GLN A 47 -4.28 -27.86 0.69
CA GLN A 47 -3.69 -29.14 0.32
C GLN A 47 -4.79 -30.07 -0.20
N CYS A 48 -4.63 -30.57 -1.41
CA CYS A 48 -5.49 -31.57 -2.03
C CYS A 48 -4.69 -32.86 -2.23
N VAL A 49 -5.20 -33.98 -1.75
CA VAL A 49 -4.48 -35.27 -1.75
C VAL A 49 -5.24 -36.30 -2.55
N HIS A 50 -4.54 -36.96 -3.47
CA HIS A 50 -5.08 -38.05 -4.24
C HIS A 50 -4.35 -39.36 -3.92
N HIS A 51 -5.11 -40.34 -3.42
CA HIS A 51 -4.68 -41.72 -3.23
C HIS A 51 -5.28 -42.62 -4.33
N PRO A 52 -4.48 -43.13 -5.28
CA PRO A 52 -4.99 -43.95 -6.39
C PRO A 52 -5.73 -45.22 -5.94
N ASN A 53 -5.38 -45.78 -4.79
CA ASN A 53 -6.06 -46.96 -4.25
C ASN A 53 -7.48 -46.66 -3.73
N GLN A 54 -7.72 -45.43 -3.27
CA GLN A 54 -9.02 -45.00 -2.73
C GLN A 54 -9.92 -44.45 -3.84
N ASN A 55 -9.34 -43.75 -4.81
CA ASN A 55 -10.09 -43.09 -5.90
C ASN A 55 -9.51 -43.40 -7.30
N PRO A 56 -9.40 -44.67 -7.73
CA PRO A 56 -8.70 -45.08 -8.97
C PRO A 56 -9.24 -44.46 -10.27
N GLN A 57 -10.50 -44.00 -10.24
CA GLN A 57 -11.19 -43.33 -11.33
C GLN A 57 -10.64 -41.91 -11.61
N VAL A 58 -10.05 -41.25 -10.62
CA VAL A 58 -9.50 -39.90 -10.77
C VAL A 58 -8.17 -39.98 -11.54
N LYS A 59 -8.06 -39.24 -12.64
CA LYS A 59 -6.83 -39.16 -13.46
C LYS A 59 -6.24 -37.77 -13.36
N ILE A 60 -5.09 -37.66 -12.70
CA ILE A 60 -4.31 -36.42 -12.60
C ILE A 60 -3.16 -36.52 -13.62
N PRO A 61 -3.00 -35.54 -14.54
CA PRO A 61 -1.90 -35.54 -15.49
C PRO A 61 -0.53 -35.59 -14.82
N GLU A 62 0.37 -36.44 -15.30
CA GLU A 62 1.74 -36.55 -14.79
C GLU A 62 2.53 -35.25 -14.98
N ASN A 63 2.32 -34.58 -16.12
CA ASN A 63 2.93 -33.30 -16.46
C ASN A 63 2.17 -32.07 -15.91
N LEU A 64 1.23 -32.24 -14.98
CA LEU A 64 0.54 -31.12 -14.34
C LEU A 64 1.54 -30.21 -13.62
N GLY A 65 1.77 -29.03 -14.17
CA GLY A 65 2.75 -28.06 -13.70
C GLY A 65 2.17 -26.98 -12.78
N ILE A 66 3.07 -26.15 -12.24
CA ILE A 66 2.73 -24.92 -11.50
C ILE A 66 1.93 -23.99 -12.43
N GLU A 67 0.97 -23.24 -11.88
CA GLU A 67 0.02 -22.38 -12.60
C GLU A 67 -0.99 -23.09 -13.53
N ALA A 68 -1.07 -24.42 -13.53
CA ALA A 68 -2.15 -25.10 -14.25
C ALA A 68 -3.49 -24.77 -13.58
N SER A 69 -4.50 -24.37 -14.37
CA SER A 69 -5.83 -24.07 -13.84
C SER A 69 -6.67 -25.34 -13.80
N VAL A 70 -7.23 -25.63 -12.63
CA VAL A 70 -7.93 -26.90 -12.37
C VAL A 70 -9.20 -26.67 -11.55
N GLN A 71 -10.13 -27.60 -11.69
CA GLN A 71 -11.21 -27.80 -10.73
C GLN A 71 -10.97 -29.12 -9.99
N ILE A 72 -10.96 -29.07 -8.67
CA ILE A 72 -10.80 -30.25 -7.81
C ILE A 72 -12.08 -30.40 -7.00
N THR A 73 -12.68 -31.59 -7.06
CA THR A 73 -13.77 -32.00 -6.17
C THR A 73 -13.22 -33.01 -5.18
N GLY A 74 -13.60 -32.89 -3.92
CA GLY A 74 -13.11 -33.79 -2.89
C GLY A 74 -13.83 -33.66 -1.57
N ILE A 75 -13.48 -34.55 -0.64
CA ILE A 75 -14.05 -34.59 0.72
C ILE A 75 -13.06 -33.93 1.67
N ALA A 76 -13.52 -32.96 2.45
CA ALA A 76 -12.67 -32.30 3.44
C ALA A 76 -12.31 -33.27 4.57
N LYS A 77 -11.04 -33.27 4.98
CA LYS A 77 -10.52 -34.07 6.08
C LYS A 77 -9.72 -33.19 7.03
N GLU A 78 -9.83 -33.48 8.32
CA GLU A 78 -8.95 -32.88 9.31
C GLU A 78 -7.55 -33.48 9.19
N ASP A 79 -6.54 -32.63 9.01
CA ASP A 79 -5.13 -32.99 9.14
C ASP A 79 -4.38 -31.80 9.74
N LYS A 80 -3.94 -31.93 10.99
CA LYS A 80 -3.19 -30.90 11.72
C LYS A 80 -1.88 -30.49 11.05
N ARG A 81 -1.37 -31.29 10.10
CA ARG A 81 -0.15 -31.02 9.34
C ARG A 81 -0.44 -30.26 8.04
N ALA A 82 -1.69 -30.22 7.60
CA ALA A 82 -2.10 -29.48 6.41
C ALA A 82 -2.21 -27.98 6.72
N PRO A 83 -1.93 -27.09 5.75
CA PRO A 83 -2.20 -25.66 5.90
C PRO A 83 -3.67 -25.42 6.30
N GLY A 84 -3.90 -24.74 7.42
CA GLY A 84 -5.25 -24.50 7.94
C GLY A 84 -5.91 -25.68 8.66
N GLY A 85 -5.18 -26.78 8.91
CA GLY A 85 -5.69 -27.95 9.62
C GLY A 85 -6.66 -28.83 8.83
N ILE A 86 -6.90 -28.51 7.56
CA ILE A 86 -7.83 -29.21 6.67
C ILE A 86 -7.14 -29.51 5.35
N GLU A 87 -7.36 -30.70 4.81
CA GLU A 87 -7.02 -31.07 3.45
C GLU A 87 -8.25 -31.59 2.68
N LEU A 88 -8.15 -31.65 1.36
CA LEU A 88 -9.21 -32.14 0.48
C LEU A 88 -8.80 -33.46 -0.16
N GLU A 89 -9.45 -34.56 0.20
CA GLU A 89 -9.25 -35.84 -0.46
C GLU A 89 -9.93 -35.81 -1.84
N ILE A 90 -9.13 -35.91 -2.91
CA ILE A 90 -9.59 -35.72 -4.28
C ILE A 90 -10.46 -36.90 -4.74
N THR A 91 -11.73 -36.62 -5.03
CA THR A 91 -12.71 -37.55 -5.63
C THR A 91 -13.04 -37.20 -7.08
N GLY A 92 -12.69 -36.00 -7.54
CA GLY A 92 -12.86 -35.54 -8.92
C GLY A 92 -11.79 -34.53 -9.33
N PHE A 93 -11.34 -34.61 -10.58
CA PHE A 93 -10.33 -33.71 -11.12
C PHE A 93 -10.69 -33.31 -12.55
N LYS A 94 -10.64 -32.00 -12.84
CA LYS A 94 -10.81 -31.46 -14.18
C LYS A 94 -9.72 -30.45 -14.48
N LEU A 95 -8.93 -30.72 -15.52
CA LEU A 95 -8.01 -29.72 -16.08
C LEU A 95 -8.83 -28.68 -16.84
N ILE A 96 -8.67 -27.40 -16.50
CA ILE A 96 -9.30 -26.28 -17.20
C ILE A 96 -8.32 -25.73 -18.24
N GLY A 97 -7.08 -25.49 -17.83
CA GLY A 97 -6.00 -25.00 -18.69
C GLY A 97 -4.66 -25.60 -18.26
N PRO A 98 -3.86 -26.11 -19.21
CA PRO A 98 -2.53 -26.61 -18.90
C PRO A 98 -1.61 -25.45 -18.49
N SER A 99 -0.45 -25.79 -17.92
CA SER A 99 0.64 -24.83 -17.76
C SER A 99 1.90 -25.30 -18.49
N HIS A 100 2.71 -24.32 -18.87
CA HIS A 100 4.07 -24.54 -19.35
C HIS A 100 5.03 -24.50 -18.16
N MET A 101 6.33 -24.72 -18.42
CA MET A 101 7.37 -24.56 -17.40
C MET A 101 7.31 -23.12 -16.84
N PHE A 102 6.98 -22.99 -15.54
CA PHE A 102 6.89 -21.69 -14.90
C PHE A 102 8.28 -21.08 -14.75
N PRO A 103 8.54 -19.86 -15.27
CA PRO A 103 9.90 -19.32 -15.40
C PRO A 103 10.51 -18.84 -14.08
N ILE A 104 9.71 -18.69 -13.02
CA ILE A 104 10.19 -18.26 -11.71
C ILE A 104 10.45 -19.50 -10.85
N THR A 105 11.73 -19.80 -10.62
CA THR A 105 12.17 -20.82 -9.67
C THR A 105 12.43 -20.22 -8.29
N LYS A 106 12.86 -21.06 -7.34
CA LYS A 106 13.29 -20.61 -6.02
C LYS A 106 14.57 -19.77 -6.16
N ASP A 107 14.73 -18.77 -5.28
CA ASP A 107 15.98 -18.01 -5.11
C ASP A 107 16.38 -17.13 -6.31
N GLN A 108 15.40 -16.47 -6.94
CA GLN A 108 15.62 -15.50 -8.02
C GLN A 108 16.01 -14.11 -7.50
N SER A 109 16.83 -13.38 -8.27
CA SER A 109 17.15 -11.98 -7.97
C SER A 109 15.91 -11.10 -8.12
N ILE A 110 15.87 -9.99 -7.38
CA ILE A 110 14.75 -9.02 -7.47
C ILE A 110 14.62 -8.47 -8.90
N GLU A 111 15.73 -8.28 -9.60
CA GLU A 111 15.76 -7.82 -10.99
C GLU A 111 15.00 -8.76 -11.93
N ILE A 112 15.31 -10.06 -11.91
CA ILE A 112 14.59 -11.07 -12.71
C ILE A 112 13.11 -11.13 -12.32
N LEU A 113 12.82 -10.98 -11.03
CA LEU A 113 11.43 -10.96 -10.55
C LEU A 113 10.66 -9.73 -11.01
N LEU A 114 11.33 -8.59 -11.24
CA LEU A 114 10.74 -7.38 -11.81
C LEU A 114 10.53 -7.52 -13.33
N ASP A 115 11.45 -8.15 -14.06
CA ASP A 115 11.24 -8.46 -15.49
C ASP A 115 10.04 -9.39 -15.69
N LEU A 116 9.84 -10.33 -14.77
CA LEU A 116 8.72 -11.25 -14.73
C LEU A 116 7.59 -10.77 -13.80
N ARG A 117 7.46 -9.46 -13.55
CA ARG A 117 6.53 -8.92 -12.54
C ARG A 117 5.08 -9.39 -12.74
N HIS A 118 4.63 -9.47 -13.99
CA HIS A 118 3.29 -9.94 -14.35
C HIS A 118 2.98 -11.39 -13.90
N LEU A 119 4.02 -12.23 -13.71
CA LEU A 119 3.91 -13.56 -13.10
C LEU A 119 4.19 -13.50 -11.60
N TRP A 120 5.20 -12.75 -11.17
CA TRP A 120 5.58 -12.66 -9.76
C TRP A 120 4.47 -12.10 -8.87
N LEU A 121 3.62 -11.21 -9.40
CA LEU A 121 2.42 -10.67 -8.71
C LEU A 121 1.48 -11.77 -8.19
N ARG A 122 1.53 -12.98 -8.77
CA ARG A 122 0.74 -14.15 -8.36
C ARG A 122 1.32 -14.87 -7.14
N SER A 123 2.52 -14.49 -6.70
CA SER A 123 3.14 -15.03 -5.49
C SER A 123 2.31 -14.67 -4.26
N ARG A 124 2.30 -15.56 -3.27
CA ARG A 124 1.53 -15.39 -2.02
C ARG A 124 1.83 -14.04 -1.37
N ARG A 125 3.11 -13.70 -1.19
CA ARG A 125 3.52 -12.44 -0.56
C ARG A 125 2.96 -11.21 -1.28
N LEU A 126 3.11 -11.12 -2.61
CA LEU A 126 2.63 -9.95 -3.35
C LEU A 126 1.10 -9.88 -3.42
N THR A 127 0.42 -11.03 -3.53
CA THR A 127 -1.05 -11.04 -3.46
C THR A 127 -1.54 -10.52 -2.11
N GLN A 128 -0.91 -10.94 -0.99
CA GLN A 128 -1.26 -10.42 0.35
C GLN A 128 -0.97 -8.92 0.47
N ILE A 129 0.16 -8.42 -0.06
CA ILE A 129 0.46 -6.98 -0.09
C ILE A 129 -0.62 -6.20 -0.87
N MET A 130 -1.06 -6.72 -2.02
CA MET A 130 -2.10 -6.07 -2.82
C MET A 130 -3.46 -6.06 -2.11
N GLN A 131 -3.79 -7.13 -1.39
CA GLN A 131 -5.01 -7.21 -0.58
C GLN A 131 -4.96 -6.23 0.60
N VAL A 132 -3.83 -6.15 1.30
CA VAL A 132 -3.60 -5.17 2.37
C VAL A 132 -3.69 -3.74 1.84
N LYS A 133 -3.10 -3.46 0.67
CA LYS A 133 -3.20 -2.15 0.01
C LYS A 133 -4.65 -1.81 -0.34
N ALA A 134 -5.40 -2.76 -0.89
CA ALA A 134 -6.81 -2.56 -1.21
C ALA A 134 -7.65 -2.26 0.05
N GLU A 135 -7.40 -2.98 1.14
CA GLU A 135 -8.09 -2.76 2.40
C GLU A 135 -7.71 -1.41 3.04
N ALA A 136 -6.44 -1.02 3.00
CA ALA A 136 -6.00 0.28 3.49
C ALA A 136 -6.68 1.44 2.76
N VAL A 137 -6.78 1.36 1.43
CA VAL A 137 -7.48 2.36 0.62
C VAL A 137 -8.99 2.34 0.87
N ARG A 138 -9.59 1.16 1.10
CA ARG A 138 -11.00 1.03 1.48
C ARG A 138 -11.26 1.69 2.84
N ALA A 139 -10.40 1.45 3.82
CA ALA A 139 -10.46 2.06 5.16
C ALA A 139 -10.29 3.59 5.09
N ALA A 140 -9.39 4.09 4.23
CA ALA A 140 -9.25 5.52 4.01
C ALA A 140 -10.54 6.16 3.48
N ARG A 141 -11.16 5.56 2.45
CA ARG A 141 -12.46 6.02 1.92
C ARG A 141 -13.58 5.95 2.96
N GLU A 142 -13.61 4.89 3.77
CA GLU A 142 -14.58 4.72 4.86
C GLU A 142 -14.44 5.86 5.88
N TRP A 143 -13.21 6.16 6.32
CA TRP A 143 -12.95 7.28 7.22
C TRP A 143 -13.36 8.63 6.61
N PHE A 144 -12.99 8.91 5.36
CA PHE A 144 -13.38 10.17 4.70
C PHE A 144 -14.89 10.31 4.58
N HIS A 145 -15.59 9.24 4.19
CA HIS A 145 -17.04 9.20 4.11
C HIS A 145 -17.69 9.48 5.48
N ASP A 146 -17.21 8.83 6.54
CA ASP A 146 -17.76 8.97 7.89
C ASP A 146 -17.46 10.34 8.52
N ASN A 147 -16.47 11.06 8.00
CA ASN A 147 -16.13 12.44 8.36
C ASN A 147 -16.65 13.47 7.34
N GLU A 148 -17.61 13.09 6.49
CA GLU A 148 -18.32 13.97 5.55
C GLU A 148 -17.44 14.64 4.47
N PHE A 149 -16.27 14.07 4.14
CA PHE A 149 -15.47 14.54 3.03
C PHE A 149 -16.06 14.11 1.68
N VAL A 150 -15.95 14.98 0.67
CA VAL A 150 -16.38 14.70 -0.70
C VAL A 150 -15.22 14.11 -1.52
N GLU A 151 -15.39 12.92 -2.10
CA GLU A 151 -14.43 12.35 -3.06
C GLU A 151 -14.47 13.13 -4.38
N THR A 152 -13.30 13.54 -4.86
CA THR A 152 -13.15 14.35 -6.07
C THR A 152 -12.19 13.68 -7.07
N PHE A 153 -12.27 14.09 -8.32
CA PHE A 153 -11.52 13.49 -9.44
C PHE A 153 -10.75 14.56 -10.23
N PRO A 154 -9.71 15.16 -9.62
CA PRO A 154 -8.92 16.22 -10.25
C PRO A 154 -8.16 15.70 -11.49
N PRO A 155 -7.81 16.60 -12.44
CA PRO A 155 -7.18 16.20 -13.69
C PRO A 155 -5.72 15.76 -13.50
N ILE A 156 -5.30 14.78 -14.30
CA ILE A 156 -3.91 14.30 -14.33
C ILE A 156 -3.05 15.08 -15.34
N LEU A 157 -3.66 15.54 -16.44
CA LEU A 157 -2.99 16.40 -17.42
C LEU A 157 -3.14 17.86 -17.01
N VAL A 158 -2.02 18.51 -16.68
CA VAL A 158 -2.00 19.87 -16.14
C VAL A 158 -1.13 20.80 -16.99
N GLY A 159 -1.40 22.11 -16.90
CA GLY A 159 -0.66 23.14 -17.62
C GLY A 159 0.54 23.72 -16.87
N SER A 160 0.65 23.47 -15.57
CA SER A 160 1.66 24.07 -14.68
C SER A 160 2.16 23.07 -13.64
N ALA A 161 3.32 23.37 -13.02
CA ALA A 161 3.87 22.61 -11.90
C ALA A 161 3.09 22.88 -10.60
N CYS A 162 3.07 21.91 -9.69
CA CYS A 162 2.59 22.11 -8.31
C CYS A 162 3.76 22.18 -7.33
N GLU A 163 4.77 21.30 -7.47
CA GLU A 163 5.88 21.14 -6.52
C GLU A 163 7.22 21.57 -7.11
N GLY A 164 7.18 22.47 -8.09
CA GLY A 164 8.36 22.95 -8.82
C GLY A 164 8.61 22.21 -10.14
N GLY A 165 9.30 22.90 -11.06
CA GLY A 165 9.45 22.46 -12.45
C GLY A 165 10.50 21.35 -12.69
N ALA A 166 11.32 21.02 -11.70
CA ALA A 166 12.47 20.13 -11.87
C ALA A 166 12.08 18.65 -12.10
N THR A 167 10.93 18.21 -11.59
CA THR A 167 10.50 16.80 -11.58
C THR A 167 9.21 16.57 -12.37
N LEU A 168 8.94 17.34 -13.43
CA LEU A 168 7.76 17.14 -14.27
C LEU A 168 8.02 16.20 -15.45
N PHE A 169 7.10 15.25 -15.67
CA PHE A 169 6.99 14.57 -16.95
C PHE A 169 6.22 15.44 -17.93
N SER A 170 6.86 15.81 -19.03
CA SER A 170 6.27 16.63 -20.08
C SER A 170 5.80 15.75 -21.25
N LEU A 171 4.63 16.08 -21.82
CA LEU A 171 4.09 15.41 -22.99
C LEU A 171 3.48 16.41 -24.00
N LYS A 172 3.60 16.08 -25.29
CA LYS A 172 2.91 16.83 -26.34
C LYS A 172 1.41 16.58 -26.23
N TYR A 173 0.63 17.64 -26.06
CA TYR A 173 -0.83 17.61 -25.99
C TYR A 173 -1.40 18.43 -27.14
N PHE A 174 -1.64 17.77 -28.28
CA PHE A 174 -1.98 18.42 -29.55
C PHE A 174 -0.91 19.47 -29.95
N ASP A 175 -1.32 20.72 -30.09
CA ASP A 175 -0.45 21.85 -30.43
C ASP A 175 0.11 22.56 -29.19
N ARG A 176 -0.04 21.96 -28.00
CA ARG A 176 0.41 22.51 -26.71
C ARG A 176 1.28 21.52 -25.95
N GLN A 177 1.97 22.02 -24.94
CA GLN A 177 2.68 21.23 -23.95
C GLN A 177 1.76 20.97 -22.75
N ALA A 178 1.73 19.74 -22.25
CA ALA A 178 1.11 19.40 -20.97
C ALA A 178 2.10 18.65 -20.09
N TYR A 179 1.73 18.48 -18.82
CA TYR A 179 2.50 17.75 -17.83
C TYR A 179 1.61 16.71 -17.13
N LEU A 180 2.23 15.63 -16.65
CA LEU A 180 1.59 14.74 -15.70
C LEU A 180 1.64 15.36 -14.30
N SER A 181 0.53 15.32 -13.58
CA SER A 181 0.39 15.96 -12.28
C SER A 181 1.31 15.33 -11.23
N GLN A 182 1.98 16.18 -10.45
CA GLN A 182 2.71 15.77 -9.24
C GLN A 182 1.76 15.59 -8.04
N SER A 183 0.67 16.37 -8.03
CA SER A 183 -0.25 16.47 -6.90
C SER A 183 -1.56 17.10 -7.37
N ALA A 184 -2.68 16.65 -6.79
CA ALA A 184 -4.01 17.20 -6.99
C ALA A 184 -4.24 18.54 -6.27
N GLN A 185 -3.34 18.94 -5.36
CA GLN A 185 -3.54 20.00 -4.36
C GLN A 185 -4.20 21.26 -4.91
N LEU A 186 -3.65 21.89 -5.95
CA LEU A 186 -4.19 23.15 -6.50
C LEU A 186 -5.65 23.05 -6.98
N TYR A 187 -6.08 21.87 -7.42
CA TYR A 187 -7.47 21.64 -7.79
C TYR A 187 -8.36 21.38 -6.57
N LEU A 188 -7.83 20.71 -5.54
CA LEU A 188 -8.55 20.55 -4.28
C LEU A 188 -8.78 21.90 -3.58
N GLU A 189 -7.76 22.77 -3.57
CA GLU A 189 -7.86 24.16 -3.09
C GLU A 189 -8.93 24.97 -3.83
N ALA A 190 -9.18 24.69 -5.11
CA ALA A 190 -10.29 25.31 -5.83
C ALA A 190 -11.66 24.72 -5.45
N LEU A 191 -11.71 23.42 -5.16
CA LEU A 191 -12.96 22.69 -4.89
C LEU A 191 -13.52 22.95 -3.49
N ILE A 192 -12.67 23.24 -2.49
CA ILE A 192 -13.11 23.52 -1.11
C ILE A 192 -14.12 24.67 -1.01
N PHE A 193 -14.04 25.65 -1.93
CA PHE A 193 -14.99 26.78 -1.99
C PHE A 193 -16.43 26.36 -2.33
N SER A 194 -16.61 25.18 -2.91
CA SER A 194 -17.91 24.68 -3.39
C SER A 194 -18.37 23.42 -2.68
N LEU A 195 -17.44 22.58 -2.21
CA LEU A 195 -17.72 21.25 -1.69
C LEU A 195 -17.39 21.07 -0.20
N GLY A 196 -16.75 22.06 0.45
CA GLY A 196 -16.31 21.91 1.83
C GLY A 196 -15.04 21.05 1.92
N ASP A 197 -15.00 20.10 2.84
CA ASP A 197 -13.88 19.15 2.99
C ASP A 197 -13.84 18.19 1.79
N VAL A 198 -12.71 18.11 1.09
CA VAL A 198 -12.56 17.28 -0.12
C VAL A 198 -11.34 16.36 -0.02
N TYR A 199 -11.40 15.23 -0.71
CA TYR A 199 -10.24 14.37 -0.92
C TYR A 199 -10.19 13.80 -2.33
N SER A 200 -9.04 13.27 -2.73
CA SER A 200 -8.85 12.53 -3.97
C SER A 200 -7.87 11.39 -3.79
N ILE A 201 -7.99 10.37 -4.65
CA ILE A 201 -7.05 9.25 -4.73
C ILE A 201 -6.61 9.10 -6.18
N THR A 202 -5.45 9.68 -6.51
CA THR A 202 -4.97 9.81 -7.89
C THR A 202 -3.57 9.24 -8.08
N PRO A 203 -3.20 8.82 -9.30
CA PRO A 203 -1.81 8.62 -9.63
C PRO A 203 -1.09 9.98 -9.70
N SER A 204 0.05 10.07 -9.03
CA SER A 204 0.96 11.21 -9.07
C SER A 204 2.29 10.81 -9.69
N PHE A 205 2.94 11.78 -10.34
CA PHE A 205 4.13 11.56 -11.14
C PHE A 205 5.24 12.52 -10.76
N ARG A 206 6.42 11.99 -10.41
CA ARG A 206 7.62 12.77 -10.16
C ARG A 206 8.76 12.22 -11.02
N ALA A 207 9.29 13.03 -11.93
CA ALA A 207 10.44 12.72 -12.78
C ALA A 207 11.77 12.81 -12.02
N GLU A 208 11.79 12.22 -10.83
CA GLU A 208 12.96 12.14 -9.97
C GLU A 208 13.96 11.12 -10.54
N LYS A 209 15.24 11.51 -10.64
CA LYS A 209 16.30 10.63 -11.16
C LYS A 209 16.89 9.76 -10.06
N SER A 210 16.70 10.16 -8.80
CA SER A 210 17.23 9.48 -7.63
C SER A 210 16.63 8.07 -7.47
N ARG A 211 17.48 7.04 -7.54
CA ARG A 211 17.10 5.64 -7.37
C ARG A 211 17.29 5.20 -5.93
N THR A 212 16.43 5.69 -5.04
CA THR A 212 16.41 5.26 -3.64
C THR A 212 15.38 4.16 -3.41
N VAL A 213 15.34 3.59 -2.21
CA VAL A 213 14.36 2.56 -1.81
C VAL A 213 12.96 3.11 -1.51
N ARG A 214 12.76 4.44 -1.54
CA ARG A 214 11.48 5.11 -1.20
C ARG A 214 10.81 5.82 -2.38
N HIS A 215 11.55 6.03 -3.47
CA HIS A 215 11.09 6.85 -4.58
C HIS A 215 10.58 5.98 -5.74
N LEU A 216 9.37 6.30 -6.21
CA LEU A 216 8.82 5.84 -7.47
C LEU A 216 8.55 7.06 -8.35
N THR A 217 8.63 6.88 -9.67
CA THR A 217 8.26 7.96 -10.61
C THR A 217 6.76 8.06 -10.83
N GLU A 218 6.02 7.01 -10.50
CA GLU A 218 4.56 6.94 -10.48
C GLU A 218 4.13 6.29 -9.15
N TYR A 219 3.26 6.94 -8.40
CA TYR A 219 2.72 6.44 -7.15
C TYR A 219 1.25 6.81 -7.01
N TRP A 220 0.56 6.13 -6.09
CA TRP A 220 -0.81 6.47 -5.74
C TRP A 220 -0.80 7.42 -4.55
N HIS A 221 -1.50 8.54 -4.68
CA HIS A 221 -1.50 9.64 -3.75
C HIS A 221 -2.90 9.83 -3.20
N ILE A 222 -3.04 9.87 -1.87
CA ILE A 222 -4.27 10.25 -1.18
C ILE A 222 -4.04 11.67 -0.70
N GLU A 223 -4.86 12.59 -1.18
CA GLU A 223 -4.72 14.02 -0.92
C GLU A 223 -6.05 14.55 -0.40
N ALA A 224 -6.02 15.37 0.65
CA ALA A 224 -7.20 15.99 1.23
C ALA A 224 -6.95 17.48 1.47
N GLU A 225 -7.99 18.29 1.27
CA GLU A 225 -7.94 19.73 1.46
C GLU A 225 -9.22 20.17 2.18
N CYS A 226 -9.07 21.08 3.14
CA CYS A 226 -10.14 21.45 4.07
C CYS A 226 -10.22 22.97 4.22
N PRO A 227 -11.37 23.61 3.97
CA PRO A 227 -11.52 25.03 4.28
C PRO A 227 -11.52 25.24 5.79
N TYR A 228 -11.06 26.42 6.22
CA TYR A 228 -11.05 26.87 7.62
C TYR A 228 -10.19 26.05 8.61
N LYS A 229 -9.35 25.12 8.13
CA LYS A 229 -8.42 24.35 8.97
C LYS A 229 -7.00 24.92 8.89
N GLY A 230 -6.35 25.10 10.04
CA GLY A 230 -4.95 25.48 10.15
C GLY A 230 -4.03 24.25 10.26
N LEU A 231 -2.78 24.48 10.66
CA LEU A 231 -1.78 23.41 10.81
C LEU A 231 -2.18 22.37 11.87
N GLU A 232 -2.72 22.80 13.00
CA GLU A 232 -3.12 21.90 14.08
C GLU A 232 -4.28 21.01 13.65
N GLU A 233 -5.30 21.59 13.02
CA GLU A 233 -6.47 20.83 12.58
C GLU A 233 -6.13 19.86 11.44
N ILE A 234 -5.23 20.22 10.52
CA ILE A 234 -4.83 19.28 9.46
C ILE A 234 -3.98 18.13 9.99
N MET A 235 -3.08 18.38 10.96
CA MET A 235 -2.36 17.29 11.65
C MET A 235 -3.32 16.34 12.37
N GLN A 236 -4.40 16.86 12.97
CA GLN A 236 -5.45 16.03 13.59
C GLN A 236 -6.20 15.16 12.56
N VAL A 237 -6.52 15.72 11.39
CA VAL A 237 -7.11 14.96 10.27
C VAL A 237 -6.16 13.83 9.83
N GLU A 238 -4.88 14.13 9.64
CA GLU A 238 -3.86 13.16 9.21
C GLU A 238 -3.67 12.02 10.21
N GLU A 239 -3.52 12.32 11.51
CA GLU A 239 -3.29 11.29 12.53
C GLU A 239 -4.52 10.41 12.76
N GLN A 240 -5.73 10.97 12.69
CA GLN A 240 -6.98 10.22 12.83
C GLN A 240 -7.21 9.29 11.64
N LEU A 241 -7.01 9.79 10.41
CA LEU A 241 -7.09 8.98 9.19
C LEU A 241 -6.07 7.83 9.25
N PHE A 242 -4.82 8.13 9.57
CA PHE A 242 -3.76 7.14 9.61
C PHE A 242 -4.02 6.06 10.69
N ALA A 243 -4.41 6.47 11.90
CA ALA A 243 -4.77 5.55 12.96
C ALA A 243 -5.96 4.67 12.55
N HIS A 244 -7.00 5.22 11.91
CA HIS A 244 -8.13 4.44 11.43
C HIS A 244 -7.72 3.38 10.39
N ILE A 245 -6.88 3.75 9.42
CA ILE A 245 -6.36 2.82 8.41
C ILE A 245 -5.59 1.67 9.08
N CYS A 246 -4.66 1.99 9.99
CA CYS A 246 -3.86 0.99 10.69
C CYS A 246 -4.72 0.01 11.49
N ASN A 247 -5.67 0.53 12.28
CA ASN A 247 -6.55 -0.29 13.12
C ASN A 247 -7.47 -1.18 12.28
N THR A 248 -8.07 -0.63 11.22
CA THR A 248 -8.96 -1.39 10.33
C THR A 248 -8.23 -2.52 9.62
N VAL A 249 -7.01 -2.25 9.13
CA VAL A 249 -6.20 -3.27 8.46
C VAL A 249 -5.73 -4.34 9.45
N ALA A 250 -5.36 -3.97 10.67
CA ALA A 250 -4.99 -4.90 11.74
C ALA A 250 -6.15 -5.85 12.11
N GLU A 251 -7.36 -5.31 12.23
CA GLU A 251 -8.57 -6.06 12.57
C GLU A 251 -9.00 -7.00 11.43
N LYS A 252 -9.10 -6.48 10.21
CA LYS A 252 -9.70 -7.21 9.08
C LYS A 252 -8.72 -8.14 8.38
N MET A 253 -7.41 -7.86 8.42
CA MET A 253 -6.39 -8.56 7.63
C MET A 253 -5.21 -9.12 8.46
N PRO A 254 -5.40 -9.68 9.68
CA PRO A 254 -4.30 -10.07 10.56
C PRO A 254 -3.44 -11.20 9.95
N GLU A 255 -4.05 -12.14 9.24
CA GLU A 255 -3.33 -13.23 8.58
C GLU A 255 -2.46 -12.73 7.43
N ALA A 256 -2.96 -11.75 6.66
CA ALA A 256 -2.21 -11.14 5.56
C ALA A 256 -1.00 -10.36 6.06
N ILE A 257 -1.17 -9.59 7.12
CA ILE A 257 -0.09 -8.84 7.80
C ILE A 257 1.00 -9.81 8.30
N ARG A 258 0.61 -10.90 8.98
CA ARG A 258 1.56 -11.94 9.40
C ARG A 258 2.26 -12.60 8.21
N ALA A 259 1.54 -12.87 7.13
CA ALA A 259 2.09 -13.49 5.93
C ALA A 259 3.13 -12.60 5.22
N VAL A 260 3.07 -11.27 5.40
CA VAL A 260 4.10 -10.35 4.89
C VAL A 260 5.22 -10.09 5.90
N GLY A 261 5.19 -10.75 7.06
CA GLY A 261 6.23 -10.69 8.09
C GLY A 261 6.09 -9.51 9.05
N ARG A 262 4.85 -9.05 9.30
CA ARG A 262 4.55 -7.96 10.24
C ARG A 262 3.62 -8.45 11.35
N ASP A 263 3.62 -7.73 12.46
CA ASP A 263 2.75 -7.98 13.61
C ASP A 263 1.47 -7.12 13.49
N PRO A 264 0.26 -7.73 13.40
CA PRO A 264 -0.99 -6.98 13.43
C PRO A 264 -1.14 -6.14 14.71
N ASP A 265 -0.63 -6.60 15.85
CA ASP A 265 -0.79 -5.91 17.13
C ASP A 265 0.03 -4.62 17.20
N PHE A 266 1.09 -4.51 16.38
CA PHE A 266 1.81 -3.24 16.21
C PHE A 266 0.90 -2.18 15.57
N LEU A 267 0.21 -2.55 14.47
CA LEU A 267 -0.70 -1.64 13.77
C LEU A 267 -1.92 -1.28 14.62
N ALA A 268 -2.44 -2.24 15.40
CA ALA A 268 -3.57 -2.03 16.31
C ALA A 268 -3.27 -1.10 17.50
N LYS A 269 -2.00 -0.77 17.75
CA LYS A 269 -1.55 0.15 18.81
C LYS A 269 -1.25 1.56 18.30
N ILE A 270 -1.46 1.80 17.00
CA ILE A 270 -1.35 3.13 16.41
C ILE A 270 -2.63 3.90 16.78
N GLU A 271 -2.45 4.91 17.63
CA GLU A 271 -3.54 5.70 18.19
C GLU A 271 -3.10 7.16 18.20
N ALA A 272 -4.02 8.04 17.79
CA ALA A 272 -3.85 9.49 17.90
C ALA A 272 -4.10 9.96 19.35
N PRO A 273 -3.51 11.07 19.80
CA PRO A 273 -2.64 11.96 19.03
C PRO A 273 -1.21 11.43 18.89
N PHE A 274 -0.58 11.73 17.75
CA PHE A 274 0.82 11.39 17.54
C PHE A 274 1.74 12.42 18.20
N LYS A 275 2.98 12.00 18.51
CA LYS A 275 3.98 12.93 19.04
C LYS A 275 4.29 13.98 17.97
N ARG A 276 4.43 15.24 18.38
CA ARG A 276 4.78 16.37 17.52
C ARG A 276 6.07 16.98 18.02
N ILE A 277 7.01 17.19 17.12
CA ILE A 277 8.27 17.88 17.38
C ILE A 277 8.47 18.96 16.33
N THR A 278 9.09 20.07 16.72
CA THR A 278 9.50 21.11 15.79
C THR A 278 10.66 20.63 14.92
N TYR A 279 10.87 21.30 13.78
CA TYR A 279 12.07 21.12 12.97
C TYR A 279 13.35 21.28 13.80
N GLU A 280 13.38 22.26 14.70
CA GLU A 280 14.55 22.54 15.55
C GLU A 280 14.86 21.36 16.47
N GLU A 281 13.85 20.83 17.18
CA GLU A 281 14.00 19.62 18.00
C GLU A 281 14.41 18.39 17.17
N ALA A 282 13.92 18.29 15.92
CA ALA A 282 14.34 17.23 15.01
C ALA A 282 15.82 17.36 14.61
N VAL A 283 16.33 18.58 14.37
CA VAL A 283 17.77 18.83 14.14
C VAL A 283 18.61 18.39 15.33
N ASP A 284 18.19 18.74 16.55
CA ASP A 284 18.89 18.34 17.78
C ASP A 284 18.96 16.81 17.92
N ILE A 285 17.86 16.11 17.60
CA ILE A 285 17.84 14.64 17.57
C ILE A 285 18.82 14.11 16.53
N VAL A 286 18.84 14.66 15.30
CA VAL A 286 19.77 14.23 14.24
C VAL A 286 21.23 14.39 14.68
N HIS A 287 21.58 15.54 15.27
CA HIS A 287 22.93 15.79 15.77
C HIS A 287 23.32 14.85 16.91
N SER A 288 22.37 14.40 17.74
CA SER A 288 22.61 13.40 18.80
C SER A 288 23.05 12.02 18.27
N TYR A 289 22.85 11.76 16.97
CA TYR A 289 23.34 10.55 16.28
C TYR A 289 24.66 10.78 15.51
N ASP A 290 25.39 11.86 15.80
CA ASP A 290 26.63 12.26 15.11
C ASP A 290 26.47 12.42 13.58
N ILE A 291 25.28 12.84 13.14
CA ILE A 291 24.99 13.15 11.75
C ILE A 291 25.15 14.65 11.54
N ASP A 292 26.12 15.03 10.72
CA ASP A 292 26.34 16.43 10.33
C ASP A 292 25.21 16.91 9.41
N MET A 293 24.62 18.04 9.75
CA MET A 293 23.52 18.68 9.02
C MET A 293 23.49 20.16 9.37
N GLU A 294 23.37 21.03 8.36
CA GLU A 294 23.23 22.46 8.60
C GLU A 294 21.78 22.83 8.94
N PHE A 295 21.63 23.76 9.88
CA PHE A 295 20.31 24.30 10.19
C PHE A 295 19.70 24.97 8.96
N GLY A 296 18.45 24.61 8.65
CA GLY A 296 17.74 25.09 7.49
C GLY A 296 17.80 24.15 6.28
N GLU A 297 18.62 23.11 6.30
CA GLU A 297 18.60 22.09 5.24
C GLU A 297 17.46 21.10 5.44
N ASP A 298 17.05 20.46 4.34
CA ASP A 298 16.07 19.38 4.36
C ASP A 298 16.71 18.09 4.88
N PHE A 299 15.88 17.20 5.44
CA PHE A 299 16.39 15.96 6.04
C PHE A 299 16.79 14.96 4.96
N GLY A 300 18.09 14.79 4.75
CA GLY A 300 18.61 13.73 3.89
C GLY A 300 18.29 12.32 4.42
N ALA A 301 18.43 11.30 3.57
CA ALA A 301 18.04 9.92 3.88
C ALA A 301 18.66 9.33 5.17
N ARG A 302 19.86 9.79 5.58
CA ARG A 302 20.47 9.37 6.85
C ARG A 302 19.79 10.02 8.07
N ALA A 303 19.52 11.32 7.99
CA ALA A 303 18.85 12.09 9.04
C ALA A 303 17.42 11.60 9.25
N GLU A 304 16.63 11.46 8.18
CA GLU A 304 15.28 10.90 8.27
C GLU A 304 15.26 9.50 8.87
N ARG A 305 16.22 8.64 8.49
CA ARG A 305 16.31 7.29 9.05
C ARG A 305 16.65 7.31 10.55
N ALA A 306 17.52 8.22 10.98
CA ALA A 306 17.83 8.39 12.40
C ALA A 306 16.60 8.85 13.19
N LEU A 307 15.90 9.88 12.69
CA LEU A 307 14.64 10.37 13.26
C LEU A 307 13.59 9.27 13.33
N SER A 308 13.38 8.55 12.23
CA SER A 308 12.44 7.44 12.13
C SER A 308 12.76 6.29 13.08
N ASN A 309 14.04 6.01 13.37
CA ASN A 309 14.43 5.01 14.36
C ASN A 309 14.38 5.52 15.80
N HIS A 310 14.32 6.84 16.02
CA HIS A 310 14.27 7.42 17.36
C HIS A 310 12.91 7.22 18.04
N PHE A 311 11.85 7.08 17.25
CA PHE A 311 10.48 6.91 17.73
C PHE A 311 9.92 5.54 17.38
N ASP A 312 9.16 4.94 18.31
CA ASP A 312 8.52 3.62 18.12
C ASP A 312 7.14 3.70 17.43
N LYS A 313 6.61 4.91 17.28
CA LYS A 313 5.30 5.21 16.69
C LYS A 313 5.41 6.37 15.69
N PRO A 314 4.43 6.53 14.79
CA PRO A 314 4.36 7.71 13.94
C PRO A 314 4.41 9.01 14.74
N PHE A 315 5.04 10.02 14.15
CA PHE A 315 5.23 11.34 14.77
C PHE A 315 5.29 12.41 13.69
N PHE A 316 4.90 13.63 14.04
CA PHE A 316 5.02 14.79 13.16
C PHE A 316 6.32 15.53 13.43
N ILE A 317 6.94 16.00 12.35
CA ILE A 317 7.89 17.11 12.40
C ILE A 317 7.15 18.32 11.82
N TYR A 318 7.10 19.45 12.53
CA TYR A 318 6.39 20.64 12.06
C TYR A 318 7.23 21.91 12.18
N ARG A 319 6.74 23.00 11.58
CA ARG A 319 7.39 24.31 11.52
C ARG A 319 8.75 24.23 10.83
N TYR A 320 8.72 23.99 9.52
CA TYR A 320 9.93 23.94 8.70
C TYR A 320 10.42 25.34 8.30
N PRO A 321 11.73 25.50 8.04
CA PRO A 321 12.27 26.69 7.39
C PRO A 321 11.58 26.99 6.05
N GLU A 322 11.25 28.26 5.80
CA GLU A 322 10.54 28.69 4.59
C GLU A 322 11.27 28.27 3.30
N LYS A 323 12.60 28.35 3.30
CA LYS A 323 13.45 28.15 2.10
C LYS A 323 13.40 26.72 1.53
N ILE A 324 12.92 25.74 2.30
CA ILE A 324 12.85 24.32 1.89
C ILE A 324 11.42 23.83 1.68
N LYS A 325 10.42 24.72 1.73
CA LYS A 325 9.02 24.36 1.51
C LYS A 325 8.42 25.11 0.31
N PRO A 326 7.40 24.54 -0.37
CA PRO A 326 6.82 25.13 -1.56
C PRO A 326 6.19 26.52 -1.36
N PHE A 327 6.05 27.25 -2.47
CA PHE A 327 5.56 28.64 -2.53
C PHE A 327 4.13 28.86 -2.02
N TYR A 328 3.35 27.79 -1.82
CA TYR A 328 1.96 27.85 -1.37
C TYR A 328 1.81 27.66 0.15
N VAL A 329 2.86 27.28 0.87
CA VAL A 329 2.77 27.00 2.32
C VAL A 329 2.79 28.29 3.13
N LYS A 330 1.81 28.50 4.00
CA LYS A 330 1.69 29.72 4.80
C LYS A 330 2.91 29.97 5.70
N ARG A 331 3.39 31.21 5.79
CA ARG A 331 4.42 31.61 6.76
C ARG A 331 3.87 31.54 8.18
N ASP A 332 4.71 31.13 9.12
CA ASP A 332 4.35 31.14 10.54
C ASP A 332 4.32 32.59 11.05
N PRO A 333 3.15 33.13 11.45
CA PRO A 333 3.04 34.53 11.89
C PRO A 333 3.78 34.79 13.21
N ASP A 334 3.97 33.75 14.02
CA ASP A 334 4.61 33.85 15.33
C ASP A 334 6.13 33.57 15.25
N TYR A 335 6.59 32.92 14.19
CA TYR A 335 7.99 32.48 14.01
C TYR A 335 8.54 32.87 12.63
N PRO A 336 9.11 34.09 12.49
CA PRO A 336 9.67 34.56 11.23
C PRO A 336 10.74 33.64 10.65
N GLY A 337 10.65 33.35 9.34
CA GLY A 337 11.56 32.44 8.63
C GLY A 337 11.10 30.98 8.61
N PHE A 338 10.00 30.66 9.28
CA PHE A 338 9.37 29.34 9.27
C PHE A 338 8.00 29.37 8.59
N VAL A 339 7.51 28.19 8.24
CA VAL A 339 6.19 27.98 7.62
C VAL A 339 5.35 26.98 8.40
N LEU A 340 4.04 27.10 8.26
CA LEU A 340 3.05 26.23 8.88
C LEU A 340 2.87 24.92 8.09
N SER A 341 3.92 24.10 8.05
CA SER A 341 3.90 22.75 7.47
C SER A 341 4.23 21.69 8.50
N ALA A 342 3.75 20.47 8.27
CA ALA A 342 4.13 19.27 9.00
C ALA A 342 4.36 18.10 8.04
N ASP A 343 5.31 17.25 8.40
CA ASP A 343 5.54 15.96 7.74
C ASP A 343 5.26 14.86 8.78
N LEU A 344 4.44 13.86 8.40
CA LEU A 344 4.19 12.68 9.22
C LEU A 344 5.21 11.60 8.90
N MET A 345 5.94 11.17 9.92
CA MET A 345 7.03 10.20 9.79
C MET A 345 6.60 8.84 10.31
N ALA A 346 6.87 7.77 9.54
CA ALA A 346 6.78 6.40 10.02
C ALA A 346 8.00 6.06 10.91
N PRO A 347 7.85 5.15 11.88
CA PRO A 347 8.96 4.64 12.68
C PRO A 347 9.81 3.61 11.90
N GLU A 348 10.76 2.93 12.55
CA GLU A 348 11.52 1.77 12.03
C GLU A 348 12.37 2.05 10.76
N GLY A 349 12.74 3.31 10.55
CA GLY A 349 13.57 3.73 9.43
C GLY A 349 12.83 3.86 8.10
N TYR A 350 11.50 3.86 8.10
CA TYR A 350 10.69 4.09 6.89
C TYR A 350 10.73 5.56 6.44
N GLY A 351 10.69 6.52 7.36
CA GLY A 351 10.75 7.96 7.07
C GLY A 351 9.38 8.57 6.72
N GLU A 352 9.38 9.63 5.92
CA GLU A 352 8.17 10.39 5.55
C GLU A 352 7.06 9.53 4.92
N MET A 353 5.83 9.75 5.35
CA MET A 353 4.60 9.16 4.80
C MET A 353 3.68 10.19 4.15
N THR A 354 3.52 11.36 4.79
CA THR A 354 2.71 12.48 4.31
C THR A 354 3.43 13.78 4.56
N THR A 355 3.11 14.78 3.75
CA THR A 355 3.51 16.17 3.92
C THR A 355 2.27 17.05 3.72
N GLY A 356 2.09 18.03 4.60
CA GLY A 356 0.88 18.84 4.66
C GLY A 356 1.12 20.15 5.38
N GLY A 357 0.12 21.03 5.41
CA GLY A 357 0.24 22.31 6.10
C GLY A 357 -0.85 23.31 5.75
N ALA A 358 -0.81 24.45 6.42
CA ALA A 358 -1.68 25.57 6.12
C ALA A 358 -1.26 26.23 4.79
N ARG A 359 -2.24 26.62 3.98
CA ARG A 359 -2.02 27.30 2.69
C ARG A 359 -1.97 28.81 2.87
N GLU A 360 -1.17 29.48 2.05
CA GLU A 360 -1.14 30.93 1.97
C GLU A 360 -2.45 31.45 1.38
N GLU A 361 -3.25 32.14 2.19
CA GLU A 361 -4.51 32.72 1.75
C GLU A 361 -4.39 34.17 1.25
N ASP A 362 -3.28 34.86 1.54
CA ASP A 362 -3.09 36.24 1.10
C ASP A 362 -2.61 36.31 -0.36
N LEU A 363 -3.37 37.06 -1.18
CA LEU A 363 -3.11 37.18 -2.60
C LEU A 363 -1.77 37.87 -2.91
N ASP A 364 -1.42 38.91 -2.16
CA ASP A 364 -0.18 39.65 -2.41
C ASP A 364 1.04 38.79 -2.03
N SER A 365 0.96 38.08 -0.90
CA SER A 365 1.97 37.13 -0.43
C SER A 365 2.20 36.00 -1.44
N ILE A 366 1.14 35.33 -1.92
CA ILE A 366 1.32 34.21 -2.87
C ILE A 366 1.86 34.69 -4.23
N VAL A 367 1.44 35.87 -4.70
CA VAL A 367 1.97 36.47 -5.94
C VAL A 367 3.43 36.87 -5.79
N GLU A 368 3.85 37.35 -4.62
CA GLU A 368 5.26 37.60 -4.32
C GLU A 368 6.08 36.31 -4.36
N ARG A 369 5.58 35.21 -3.81
CA ARG A 369 6.30 33.93 -3.76
C ARG A 369 6.37 33.17 -5.09
N ILE A 370 5.47 33.45 -6.03
CA ILE A 370 5.49 32.88 -7.38
C ILE A 370 6.55 33.56 -8.27
N LYS A 371 6.86 34.83 -8.02
CA LYS A 371 7.87 35.60 -8.76
C LYS A 371 9.27 35.16 -8.39
#